data_AF-A0A5B2YZF4-F1
#
_entry.id   AF-A0A5B2YZF4-F1
#
_cell.length_a   1.000
_cell.length_b   1.000
_cell.length_c   1.000
_cell.angle_alpha   90.00
_cell.angle_beta   90.00
_cell.angle_gamma   90.00
#
_symmetry.space_group_name_H-M   'P 1'
#
loop_
_entity.id
_entity.type
_entity.pdbx_description
1 polymer ?
#
loop_
_entity_poly.entity_id
_entity_poly.type
_entity_poly.pdbx_seq_one_letter_code
_entity_poly.pdbx_strand_id
1 'polypeptide(L)'
;MTSKSNQLNKIFIFSLFSLFSFAVIGITESVQYSYAQSNNTLTQGTYNSTSDEPQTPVEFIKVIRGLLAQTITEYTNGNYTGAEELATTAYLDNFEYVESPLAEKDKSLMETTEIMMREELRKMILDQVPLEELQEHIDKINENLEKSVEILSMSD
;
A
#
# COMPACT_ATOMS: atom_id res chain seq x y z
N MET A 1 26.12 41.37 9.76
CA MET A 1 26.10 40.72 8.43
C MET A 1 25.96 39.22 8.67
N THR A 2 24.92 38.66 8.08
CA THR A 2 24.22 37.43 8.45
C THR A 2 25.00 36.15 8.14
N SER A 3 24.85 35.19 9.05
CA SER A 3 25.41 33.84 9.03
C SER A 3 24.98 33.06 7.78
N LYS A 4 25.94 32.42 7.11
CA LYS A 4 25.73 31.47 6.02
C LYS A 4 25.33 30.13 6.65
N SER A 5 24.07 29.74 6.54
CA SER A 5 23.60 28.40 6.92
C SER A 5 24.10 27.38 5.90
N ASN A 6 24.82 26.37 6.41
CA ASN A 6 25.25 25.19 5.66
C ASN A 6 24.02 24.39 5.24
N GLN A 7 23.81 24.25 3.92
CA GLN A 7 22.87 23.29 3.35
C GLN A 7 23.43 21.89 3.59
N LEU A 8 22.88 21.18 4.57
CA LEU A 8 23.13 19.77 4.80
C LEU A 8 22.52 18.98 3.64
N ASN A 9 23.39 18.31 2.88
CA ASN A 9 23.02 17.32 1.88
C ASN A 9 22.11 16.25 2.50
N LYS A 10 20.82 16.27 2.17
CA LYS A 10 19.94 15.12 2.40
C LYS A 10 20.24 14.10 1.30
N ILE A 11 21.19 13.22 1.58
CA ILE A 11 21.28 11.92 0.88
C ILE A 11 19.93 11.23 1.16
N PHE A 12 19.10 11.07 0.13
CA PHE A 12 18.01 10.10 0.19
C PHE A 12 18.67 8.72 0.07
N ILE A 13 18.67 8.01 1.19
CA ILE A 13 19.18 6.65 1.30
C ILE A 13 18.20 5.75 0.54
N PHE A 14 18.72 5.00 -0.43
CA PHE A 14 18.02 3.94 -1.14
C PHE A 14 17.34 3.00 -0.14
N SER A 15 16.01 2.87 -0.19
CA SER A 15 15.35 1.75 0.49
C SER A 15 15.61 0.48 -0.32
N LEU A 16 16.15 -0.50 0.38
CA LEU A 16 16.67 -1.76 -0.12
C LEU A 16 15.50 -2.65 -0.54
N PHE A 17 15.42 -2.95 -1.83
CA PHE A 17 14.67 -4.10 -2.34
C PHE A 17 15.09 -5.36 -1.57
N SER A 18 14.28 -5.79 -0.62
CA SER A 18 14.41 -7.12 -0.02
C SER A 18 13.42 -8.04 -0.72
N LEU A 19 13.89 -8.70 -1.78
CA LEU A 19 13.22 -9.86 -2.35
C LEU A 19 13.22 -10.99 -1.30
N PHE A 20 12.27 -10.97 -0.36
CA PHE A 20 11.98 -12.16 0.42
C PHE A 20 11.18 -13.12 -0.48
N SER A 21 11.92 -14.01 -1.15
CA SER A 21 11.33 -15.27 -1.60
C SER A 21 10.93 -16.07 -0.36
N PHE A 22 9.62 -16.15 -0.10
CA PHE A 22 9.10 -17.12 0.85
C PHE A 22 9.42 -18.53 0.33
N ALA A 23 10.40 -19.19 0.95
CA ALA A 23 10.56 -20.63 0.84
C ALA A 23 9.39 -21.27 1.58
N VAL A 24 8.42 -21.79 0.83
CA VAL A 24 7.32 -22.60 1.35
C VAL A 24 7.90 -23.92 1.88
N ILE A 25 7.83 -24.13 3.20
CA ILE A 25 8.01 -25.44 3.82
C ILE A 25 6.60 -25.88 4.26
N GLY A 26 6.12 -26.99 3.68
CA GLY A 26 4.72 -27.50 3.75
C GLY A 26 4.17 -27.67 5.18
N ILE A 27 2.85 -27.72 5.38
CA ILE A 27 1.88 -28.66 4.78
C ILE A 27 0.44 -28.05 4.80
N THR A 28 -0.33 -28.37 3.75
CA THR A 28 -1.80 -28.27 3.52
C THR A 28 -2.43 -26.92 3.13
N GLU A 29 -2.97 -26.91 1.90
CA GLU A 29 -3.83 -25.92 1.22
C GLU A 29 -3.13 -24.64 0.71
N SER A 30 -2.61 -24.72 -0.51
CA SER A 30 -2.08 -23.60 -1.28
C SER A 30 -3.21 -22.70 -1.78
N VAL A 31 -3.49 -21.60 -1.08
CA VAL A 31 -4.04 -20.42 -1.75
C VAL A 31 -2.89 -19.75 -2.47
N GLN A 32 -2.70 -20.10 -3.74
CA GLN A 32 -1.84 -19.33 -4.64
C GLN A 32 -2.53 -17.98 -4.89
N TYR A 33 -2.02 -16.92 -4.27
CA TYR A 33 -2.31 -15.57 -4.75
C TYR A 33 -1.52 -15.34 -6.04
N SER A 34 -2.08 -15.79 -7.15
CA SER A 34 -1.62 -15.41 -8.48
C SER A 34 -2.15 -14.00 -8.78
N TYR A 35 -1.28 -13.01 -8.91
CA TYR A 35 -1.64 -11.80 -9.62
C TYR A 35 -1.84 -12.19 -11.08
N ALA A 36 -3.08 -12.36 -11.51
CA ALA A 36 -3.41 -12.70 -12.88
C ALA A 36 -2.98 -11.54 -13.79
N GLN A 37 -2.00 -11.80 -14.67
CA GLN A 37 -1.77 -10.98 -15.85
C GLN A 37 -2.90 -11.23 -16.84
N SER A 38 -3.63 -10.19 -17.26
CA SER A 38 -4.56 -10.27 -18.39
C SER A 38 -4.16 -9.32 -19.49
N ASN A 39 -3.84 -9.91 -20.64
CA ASN A 39 -3.44 -9.30 -21.91
C ASN A 39 -4.55 -8.41 -22.52
N ASN A 40 -4.20 -7.25 -23.08
CA ASN A 40 -4.43 -7.03 -24.52
C ASN A 40 -3.68 -5.86 -25.18
N THR A 41 -3.25 -6.16 -26.42
CA THR A 41 -3.01 -5.32 -27.61
C THR A 41 -1.78 -4.40 -27.72
N LEU A 42 -0.96 -4.75 -28.71
CA LEU A 42 0.20 -4.03 -29.22
C LEU A 42 -0.17 -2.72 -29.93
N THR A 43 0.56 -1.65 -29.61
CA THR A 43 1.02 -0.64 -30.60
C THR A 43 2.41 -0.15 -30.20
N GLN A 44 3.37 -0.28 -31.12
CA GLN A 44 4.79 0.04 -30.93
C GLN A 44 5.05 1.55 -30.76
N GLY A 45 5.89 1.90 -29.79
CA GLY A 45 6.55 3.20 -29.71
C GLY A 45 7.45 3.37 -28.49
N THR A 46 8.74 3.05 -28.66
CA THR A 46 9.92 3.60 -27.94
C THR A 46 10.25 3.07 -26.52
N TYR A 47 11.43 2.46 -26.41
CA TYR A 47 12.02 1.82 -25.21
C TYR A 47 12.11 2.75 -23.97
N ASN A 48 11.85 2.21 -22.77
CA ASN A 48 12.89 1.94 -21.76
C ASN A 48 12.36 1.30 -20.45
N SER A 49 13.05 0.23 -20.02
CA SER A 49 13.08 -0.41 -18.71
C SER A 49 11.80 -1.06 -18.14
N THR A 50 11.88 -2.39 -18.08
CA THR A 50 11.18 -3.33 -17.20
C THR A 50 11.20 -2.91 -15.72
N SER A 51 10.02 -2.85 -15.11
CA SER A 51 9.83 -3.08 -13.67
C SER A 51 8.37 -3.47 -13.45
N ASP A 52 8.14 -4.63 -12.80
CA ASP A 52 6.81 -5.09 -12.32
C ASP A 52 6.26 -4.20 -11.17
N GLU A 53 6.78 -2.98 -11.02
CA GLU A 53 6.39 -2.06 -9.96
C GLU A 53 5.22 -1.17 -10.40
N PRO A 54 4.26 -0.89 -9.49
CA PRO A 54 3.17 0.05 -9.77
C PRO A 54 3.72 1.43 -10.18
N GLN A 55 3.16 2.02 -11.23
CA GLN A 55 3.58 3.32 -11.76
C GLN A 55 2.51 4.40 -11.62
N THR A 56 1.27 4.00 -11.36
CA THR A 56 0.12 4.91 -11.23
C THR A 56 -0.52 4.81 -9.85
N PRO A 57 -1.15 5.89 -9.34
CA PRO A 57 -1.87 5.85 -8.07
C PRO A 57 -2.89 4.71 -7.97
N VAL A 58 -3.58 4.39 -9.07
CA VAL A 58 -4.56 3.29 -9.13
C VAL A 58 -3.88 1.93 -8.98
N GLU A 59 -2.70 1.73 -9.58
CA GLU A 59 -1.91 0.50 -9.39
C GLU A 59 -1.39 0.38 -7.95
N PHE A 60 -0.95 1.47 -7.33
CA PHE A 60 -0.60 1.48 -5.91
C PHE A 60 -1.80 1.10 -5.03
N ILE A 61 -3.00 1.63 -5.30
CA ILE A 61 -4.22 1.24 -4.57
C ILE A 61 -4.48 -0.27 -4.68
N LYS A 62 -4.22 -0.88 -5.84
CA LYS A 62 -4.34 -2.34 -6.01
C LYS A 62 -3.36 -3.11 -5.12
N VAL A 63 -2.11 -2.64 -5.00
CA VAL A 63 -1.11 -3.23 -4.11
C VAL A 63 -1.54 -3.10 -2.64
N ILE A 64 -2.01 -1.92 -2.24
CA ILE A 64 -2.51 -1.64 -0.89
C ILE A 64 -3.59 -2.63 -0.49
N ARG A 65 -4.60 -2.83 -1.34
CA ARG A 65 -5.69 -3.79 -1.06
C ARG A 65 -5.19 -5.22 -0.87
N GLY A 66 -4.19 -5.63 -1.64
CA GLY A 66 -3.54 -6.92 -1.48
C GLY A 66 -2.77 -7.06 -0.16
N LEU A 67 -2.12 -5.99 0.30
CA LEU A 67 -1.44 -5.96 1.59
C LEU A 67 -2.44 -5.99 2.76
N LEU A 68 -3.53 -5.22 2.69
CA LEU A 68 -4.59 -5.23 3.71
C LEU A 68 -5.24 -6.61 3.86
N ALA A 69 -5.46 -7.35 2.77
CA ALA A 69 -5.95 -8.72 2.83
C ALA A 69 -4.94 -9.67 3.51
N GLN A 70 -3.64 -9.49 3.25
CA GLN A 70 -2.59 -10.24 3.93
C GLN A 70 -2.50 -9.86 5.41
N THR A 71 -2.69 -8.58 5.77
CA THR A 71 -2.76 -8.12 7.16
C THR A 71 -3.83 -8.89 7.94
N ILE A 72 -5.04 -9.05 7.39
CA ILE A 72 -6.09 -9.88 8.02
C ILE A 72 -5.65 -11.34 8.17
N THR A 73 -4.99 -11.89 7.16
CA THR A 73 -4.51 -13.27 7.17
C THR A 73 -3.49 -13.50 8.29
N GLU A 74 -2.45 -12.66 8.37
CA GLU A 74 -1.43 -12.73 9.43
C GLU A 74 -2.04 -12.48 10.81
N TYR A 75 -2.96 -11.52 10.93
CA TYR A 75 -3.65 -11.23 12.19
C TYR A 75 -4.47 -12.42 12.68
N THR A 76 -5.19 -13.08 11.76
CA THR A 76 -5.99 -14.29 12.06
C THR A 76 -5.11 -15.45 12.52
N ASN A 77 -3.88 -15.54 11.99
CA ASN A 77 -2.89 -16.54 12.39
C ASN A 77 -2.18 -16.19 13.72
N GLY A 78 -2.51 -15.05 14.35
CA GLY A 78 -1.85 -14.55 15.56
C GLY A 78 -0.45 -13.96 15.31
N ASN A 79 -0.06 -13.77 14.05
CA ASN A 79 1.19 -13.12 13.69
C ASN A 79 1.01 -11.58 13.65
N TYR A 80 0.89 -10.98 14.83
CA TYR A 80 0.66 -9.55 14.96
C TYR A 80 1.82 -8.68 14.45
N THR A 81 3.05 -9.17 14.56
CA THR A 81 4.22 -8.48 13.98
C THR A 81 4.14 -8.45 12.46
N GLY A 82 3.86 -9.58 11.81
CA GLY A 82 3.69 -9.62 10.36
C GLY A 82 2.50 -8.79 9.88
N ALA A 83 1.38 -8.80 10.61
CA ALA A 83 0.23 -7.95 10.31
C ALA A 83 0.58 -6.45 10.36
N GLU A 84 1.35 -6.02 11.37
CA GLU A 84 1.78 -4.63 11.54
C GLU A 84 2.78 -4.19 10.47
N GLU A 85 3.73 -5.06 10.09
CA GLU A 85 4.66 -4.82 9.00
C GLU A 85 3.91 -4.62 7.67
N LEU A 86 2.97 -5.51 7.36
CA LEU A 86 2.14 -5.40 6.14
C LEU A 86 1.30 -4.13 6.12
N ALA A 87 0.67 -3.76 7.25
CA ALA A 87 -0.10 -2.52 7.36
C ALA A 87 0.80 -1.28 7.20
N THR A 88 2.03 -1.33 7.73
CA THR A 88 3.03 -0.27 7.58
C THR A 88 3.46 -0.13 6.13
N THR A 89 3.77 -1.23 5.43
CA THR A 89 4.10 -1.23 3.99
C THR A 89 2.93 -0.74 3.14
N ALA A 90 1.69 -1.10 3.48
CA ALA A 90 0.51 -0.61 2.77
C ALA A 90 0.40 0.93 2.83
N TYR A 91 0.81 1.53 3.95
CA TYR A 91 0.85 2.98 4.08
C TYR A 91 2.13 3.61 3.50
N LEU A 92 3.29 3.37 4.11
CA LEU A 92 4.54 4.08 3.81
C LEU A 92 5.05 3.82 2.39
N ASP A 93 4.99 2.57 1.94
CA ASP A 93 5.59 2.19 0.65
C ASP A 93 4.59 2.32 -0.51
N ASN A 94 3.30 2.59 -0.23
CA ASN A 94 2.26 2.57 -1.26
C ASN A 94 1.29 3.76 -1.19
N PHE A 95 0.63 4.00 -0.06
CA PHE A 95 -0.39 5.07 0.02
C PHE A 95 0.23 6.47 -0.15
N GLU A 96 1.49 6.69 0.24
CA GLU A 96 2.19 7.96 0.01
C GLU A 96 2.21 8.38 -1.49
N TYR A 97 2.23 7.42 -2.42
CA TYR A 97 2.17 7.68 -3.87
C TYR A 97 0.76 8.07 -4.35
N VAL A 98 -0.26 7.84 -3.52
CA VAL A 98 -1.67 8.16 -3.78
C VAL A 98 -2.06 9.51 -3.18
N GLU A 99 -1.41 9.91 -2.08
CA GLU A 99 -1.78 11.11 -1.31
C GLU A 99 -1.86 12.38 -2.17
N SER A 100 -0.77 12.77 -2.85
CA SER A 100 -0.77 14.04 -3.60
C SER A 100 -1.80 14.05 -4.74
N PRO A 101 -1.85 13.04 -5.65
CA PRO A 101 -2.85 13.01 -6.71
C PRO A 101 -4.30 12.98 -6.21
N LEU A 102 -4.55 12.30 -5.08
CA LEU A 102 -5.88 12.27 -4.47
C LEU A 102 -6.21 13.60 -3.82
N ALA A 103 -5.28 14.22 -3.09
CA ALA A 103 -5.50 15.47 -2.39
C ALA A 103 -5.82 16.66 -3.32
N GLU A 104 -5.29 16.63 -4.55
CA GLU A 104 -5.63 17.61 -5.59
C GLU A 104 -7.12 17.56 -5.99
N LYS A 105 -7.76 16.39 -5.85
CA LYS A 105 -9.15 16.15 -6.28
C LYS A 105 -10.12 16.09 -5.08
N ASP A 106 -9.74 15.43 -4.01
CA ASP A 106 -10.49 15.29 -2.76
C ASP A 106 -9.54 15.14 -1.56
N LYS A 107 -9.14 16.28 -0.99
CA LYS A 107 -8.27 16.35 0.18
C LYS A 107 -8.88 15.69 1.43
N SER A 108 -10.19 15.79 1.63
CA SER A 108 -10.82 15.22 2.82
C SER A 108 -10.81 13.70 2.79
N LEU A 109 -11.06 13.11 1.62
CA LEU A 109 -10.99 11.66 1.44
C LEU A 109 -9.55 11.16 1.65
N MET A 110 -8.56 11.90 1.12
CA MET A 110 -7.14 11.60 1.31
C MET A 110 -6.76 11.58 2.80
N GLU A 111 -6.95 12.70 3.53
CA GLU A 111 -6.53 12.82 4.94
C GLU A 111 -7.24 11.80 5.83
N THR A 112 -8.53 11.52 5.56
CA THR A 112 -9.27 10.49 6.30
C THR A 112 -8.65 9.10 6.09
N THR A 113 -8.33 8.75 4.85
CA THR A 113 -7.75 7.43 4.52
C THR A 113 -6.33 7.29 5.07
N GLU A 114 -5.53 8.36 5.01
CA GLU A 114 -4.20 8.45 5.62
C GLU A 114 -4.24 8.12 7.11
N ILE A 115 -5.12 8.77 7.88
CA ILE A 115 -5.26 8.54 9.32
C ILE A 115 -5.69 7.10 9.61
N MET A 116 -6.69 6.61 8.87
CA MET A 116 -7.20 5.24 9.05
C MET A 116 -6.12 4.19 8.82
N MET A 117 -5.25 4.38 7.84
CA MET A 117 -4.18 3.44 7.51
C MET A 117 -2.94 3.61 8.40
N ARG A 118 -2.42 4.84 8.53
CA ARG A 118 -1.15 5.12 9.22
C ARG A 118 -1.27 4.96 10.73
N GLU A 119 -2.36 5.42 11.31
CA GLU A 119 -2.49 5.58 12.76
C GLU A 119 -3.44 4.54 13.33
N GLU A 120 -4.68 4.52 12.85
CA GLU A 120 -5.74 3.72 13.47
C GLU A 120 -5.54 2.22 13.24
N LEU A 121 -5.31 1.79 12.00
CA LEU A 121 -5.11 0.37 11.68
C LEU A 121 -3.92 -0.22 12.43
N ARG A 122 -2.77 0.47 12.41
CA ARG A 122 -1.57 0.03 13.14
C ARG A 122 -1.81 -0.05 14.63
N LYS A 123 -2.50 0.94 15.21
CA LYS A 123 -2.88 0.92 16.62
C LYS A 123 -3.78 -0.26 16.96
N MET A 124 -4.81 -0.53 16.15
CA MET A 124 -5.72 -1.66 16.33
C MET A 124 -4.98 -3.01 16.32
N ILE A 125 -4.00 -3.16 15.42
CA ILE A 125 -3.16 -4.36 15.36
C ILE A 125 -2.33 -4.53 16.65
N LEU A 126 -1.68 -3.45 17.10
CA LEU A 126 -0.83 -3.46 18.30
C LEU A 126 -1.64 -3.68 19.59
N ASP A 127 -2.84 -3.13 19.66
CA ASP A 127 -3.77 -3.28 20.78
C ASP A 127 -4.48 -4.65 20.77
N GLN A 128 -4.31 -5.44 19.71
CA GLN A 128 -4.92 -6.76 19.54
C GLN A 128 -6.44 -6.75 19.71
N VAL A 129 -7.11 -5.79 19.05
CA VAL A 129 -8.57 -5.68 19.06
C VAL A 129 -9.25 -6.96 18.53
N PRO A 130 -10.54 -7.20 18.83
CA PRO A 130 -11.26 -8.31 18.22
C PRO A 130 -11.15 -8.32 16.69
N LEU A 131 -10.99 -9.51 16.09
CA LEU A 131 -10.80 -9.67 14.64
C LEU A 131 -11.92 -9.00 13.82
N GLU A 132 -13.16 -9.06 14.31
CA GLU A 132 -14.31 -8.42 13.66
C GLU A 132 -14.16 -6.89 13.58
N GLU A 133 -13.66 -6.25 14.64
CA GLU A 133 -13.41 -4.80 14.66
C GLU A 133 -12.29 -4.42 13.68
N LEU A 134 -11.22 -5.23 13.60
CA LEU A 134 -10.14 -5.01 12.64
C LEU A 134 -10.63 -5.16 11.19
N GLN A 135 -11.45 -6.17 10.92
CA GLN A 135 -12.03 -6.41 9.60
C GLN A 135 -12.94 -5.25 9.20
N GLU A 136 -13.82 -4.79 10.09
CA GLU A 136 -14.70 -3.64 9.83
C GLU A 136 -13.89 -2.38 9.49
N HIS A 137 -12.76 -2.16 10.18
CA HIS A 137 -11.88 -1.03 9.90
C HIS A 137 -11.22 -1.13 8.53
N ILE A 138 -10.69 -2.31 8.18
CA ILE A 138 -10.09 -2.56 6.86
C ILE A 138 -11.14 -2.45 5.73
N ASP A 139 -12.38 -2.86 5.97
CA ASP A 139 -13.45 -2.72 4.99
C ASP A 139 -13.75 -1.24 4.70
N LYS A 140 -13.79 -0.39 5.74
CA LYS A 140 -13.94 1.07 5.57
C LYS A 140 -12.75 1.70 4.82
N ILE A 141 -11.53 1.23 5.07
CA ILE A 141 -10.35 1.65 4.29
C ILE A 141 -10.56 1.27 2.82
N ASN A 142 -10.98 0.03 2.54
CA ASN A 142 -11.23 -0.46 1.19
C ASN A 142 -12.34 0.32 0.46
N GLU A 143 -13.37 0.77 1.16
CA GLU A 143 -14.41 1.66 0.61
C GLU A 143 -13.84 3.02 0.20
N ASN A 144 -12.98 3.62 1.03
CA ASN A 144 -12.33 4.88 0.68
C ASN A 144 -11.35 4.73 -0.49
N LEU A 145 -10.62 3.61 -0.54
CA LEU A 145 -9.75 3.26 -1.66
C LEU A 145 -10.56 3.07 -2.96
N GLU A 146 -11.78 2.52 -2.90
CA GLU A 146 -12.65 2.42 -4.08
C GLU A 146 -13.02 3.82 -4.61
N LYS A 147 -13.50 4.70 -3.73
CA LYS A 147 -13.82 6.09 -4.08
C LYS A 147 -12.61 6.82 -4.68
N SER A 148 -11.43 6.54 -4.12
CA SER A 148 -10.17 7.09 -4.62
C SER A 148 -9.89 6.62 -6.05
N VAL A 149 -10.10 5.34 -6.36
CA VAL A 149 -9.99 4.81 -7.73
C VAL A 149 -10.98 5.50 -8.67
N GLU A 150 -12.24 5.68 -8.26
CA GLU A 150 -13.24 6.37 -9.08
C GLU A 150 -12.77 7.79 -9.45
N ILE A 151 -12.34 8.57 -8.46
CA ILE A 151 -11.88 9.96 -8.63
C ILE A 151 -10.61 10.06 -9.50
N LEU A 152 -9.66 9.13 -9.29
CA LEU A 152 -8.37 9.12 -9.99
C LEU A 152 -8.50 8.56 -11.42
N SER A 153 -9.47 7.70 -11.68
CA SER A 153 -9.73 7.13 -13.01
C SER A 153 -10.56 8.05 -13.91
N MET A 154 -11.27 9.03 -13.34
CA MET A 154 -12.04 10.06 -14.08
C MET A 154 -11.15 11.15 -14.72
N SER A 155 -9.90 10.83 -15.06
CA SER A 155 -8.94 11.80 -15.61
C SER A 155 -9.15 11.98 -17.12
N ASP A 156 -9.91 13.02 -17.49
CA ASP A 156 -9.84 13.73 -18.77
C ASP A 156 -8.96 14.99 -18.64
#